data_AF-A0A067G9C0-F1
#
_entry.id   AF-A0A067G9C0-F1
#
_cell.length_a   1.000
_cell.length_b   1.000
_cell.length_c   1.000
_cell.angle_alpha   90.00
_cell.angle_beta   90.00
_cell.angle_gamma   90.00
#
_symmetry.space_group_name_H-M   'P 1'
#
loop_
_entity.id
_entity.type
_entity.pdbx_description
1 polymer ?
#
loop_
_entity_poly.entity_id
_entity_poly.type
_entity_poly.pdbx_seq_one_letter_code
_entity_poly.pdbx_strand_id
1 'polypeptide(L)'
;LAAGLLGVKSGQDAIIRTLLYQKANEKVHPYGIPVAAFTNKISQMRNNLGRSGLKDEGLLVPKFHGTERKIRGNVLAGNEYSIAFDRTPEEILRIVYGGGHEGIPGGFFPNGANGRIAGSHLHNLIGAWD
;
A
#
# COMPACT_ATOMS: atom_id res chain seq x y z
N LEU A 1 -15.98 5.31 -12.92
CA LEU A 1 -15.37 4.05 -13.43
C LEU A 1 -14.63 3.26 -12.33
N ALA A 2 -13.95 3.89 -11.36
CA ALA A 2 -13.18 3.18 -10.32
C ALA A 2 -14.02 2.57 -9.17
N ALA A 3 -15.22 3.09 -8.86
CA ALA A 3 -16.01 2.68 -7.69
C ALA A 3 -16.36 1.17 -7.65
N GLY A 4 -16.74 0.57 -8.78
CA GLY A 4 -17.05 -0.87 -8.85
C GLY A 4 -15.82 -1.76 -8.68
N LEU A 5 -14.65 -1.32 -9.16
CA LEU A 5 -13.39 -2.04 -9.00
C LEU A 5 -12.87 -1.93 -7.55
N LEU A 6 -13.05 -0.77 -6.92
CA LEU A 6 -12.65 -0.52 -5.53
C LEU A 6 -13.33 -1.48 -4.56
N GLY A 7 -14.65 -1.72 -4.69
CA GLY A 7 -15.37 -2.65 -3.81
C GLY A 7 -14.82 -4.09 -3.87
N VAL A 8 -14.59 -4.62 -5.07
CA VAL A 8 -14.00 -5.96 -5.26
C VAL A 8 -12.57 -6.02 -4.71
N LYS A 9 -11.77 -4.98 -4.94
CA LYS A 9 -10.38 -4.92 -4.47
C LYS A 9 -10.28 -4.82 -2.95
N SER A 10 -11.15 -4.06 -2.31
CA SER A 10 -11.24 -3.99 -0.85
C SER A 10 -11.67 -5.34 -0.24
N GLY A 11 -12.60 -6.06 -0.87
CA GLY A 11 -13.00 -7.40 -0.43
C GLY A 11 -11.85 -8.42 -0.52
N GLN A 12 -11.09 -8.40 -1.61
CA GLN A 12 -9.89 -9.23 -1.76
C GLN A 12 -8.81 -8.90 -0.72
N ASP A 13 -8.56 -7.62 -0.46
CA ASP A 13 -7.60 -7.17 0.56
C ASP A 13 -7.99 -7.66 1.96
N ALA A 14 -9.27 -7.55 2.32
CA ALA A 14 -9.80 -8.01 3.61
C ALA A 14 -9.61 -9.53 3.82
N ILE A 15 -9.86 -10.34 2.78
CA ILE A 15 -9.66 -11.79 2.84
C ILE A 15 -8.17 -12.12 3.07
N ILE A 16 -7.28 -11.51 2.29
CA ILE A 16 -5.83 -11.74 2.41
C ILE A 16 -5.34 -11.33 3.79
N ARG A 17 -5.74 -10.15 4.28
CA ARG A 17 -5.39 -9.67 5.62
C ARG A 17 -5.92 -10.60 6.72
N THR A 18 -7.11 -11.16 6.56
CA THR A 18 -7.66 -12.15 7.50
C THR A 18 -6.78 -13.39 7.56
N LEU A 19 -6.38 -13.94 6.41
CA LEU A 19 -5.53 -15.12 6.35
C LEU A 19 -4.13 -14.85 6.92
N LEU A 20 -3.56 -13.67 6.65
CA LEU A 20 -2.28 -13.28 7.22
C LEU A 20 -2.36 -13.02 8.74
N TYR A 21 -3.49 -12.51 9.23
CA TYR A 21 -3.73 -12.33 10.66
C TYR A 21 -3.77 -13.68 11.40
N GLN A 22 -4.43 -14.69 10.83
CA GLN A 22 -4.41 -16.06 11.38
C GLN A 22 -2.99 -16.61 11.52
N LYS A 23 -2.08 -16.17 10.64
CA LYS A 23 -0.68 -16.56 10.59
C LYS A 23 0.28 -15.54 11.22
N ALA A 24 -0.22 -14.54 11.94
CA ALA A 24 0.54 -13.38 12.38
C ALA A 24 1.86 -13.71 13.13
N ASN A 25 1.85 -14.81 13.90
CA ASN A 25 3.00 -15.27 14.70
C ASN A 25 3.88 -16.30 13.99
N GLU A 26 3.46 -16.82 12.82
CA GLU A 26 4.30 -17.70 12.01
C GLU A 26 5.51 -16.92 11.49
N LYS A 27 6.68 -17.57 11.43
CA LYS A 27 7.89 -16.96 10.88
C LYS A 27 7.88 -17.03 9.36
N VAL A 28 8.17 -15.90 8.71
CA VAL A 28 8.37 -15.84 7.26
C VAL A 28 9.78 -16.34 6.94
N HIS A 29 9.89 -17.45 6.21
CA HIS A 29 11.15 -17.92 5.67
C HIS A 29 11.54 -17.09 4.42
N PRO A 30 12.84 -16.76 4.20
CA PRO A 30 14.01 -17.04 5.04
C PRO A 30 14.28 -16.01 6.14
N TYR A 31 13.44 -14.99 6.27
CA TYR A 31 13.72 -13.78 7.08
C TYR A 31 13.69 -14.01 8.59
N GLY A 32 13.04 -15.08 9.07
CA GLY A 32 13.01 -15.44 10.50
C GLY A 32 12.16 -14.51 11.38
N ILE A 33 11.47 -13.53 10.80
CA ILE A 33 10.58 -12.59 11.50
C ILE A 33 9.10 -13.02 11.38
N PRO A 34 8.23 -12.67 12.34
CA PRO A 34 6.80 -12.98 12.27
C PRO A 34 6.10 -12.32 11.08
N VAL A 35 5.04 -12.94 10.55
CA VAL A 35 4.18 -12.37 9.49
C VAL A 35 3.69 -10.96 9.86
N ALA A 36 3.31 -10.72 11.11
CA ALA A 36 2.90 -9.38 11.57
C ALA A 36 4.03 -8.34 11.43
N ALA A 37 5.26 -8.70 11.79
CA ALA A 37 6.41 -7.81 11.64
C ALA A 37 6.77 -7.59 10.17
N PHE A 38 6.67 -8.63 9.35
CA PHE A 38 6.93 -8.56 7.92
C PHE A 38 5.93 -7.63 7.22
N THR A 39 4.63 -7.80 7.47
CA THR A 39 3.59 -6.92 6.91
C THR A 39 3.72 -5.48 7.40
N ASN A 40 4.07 -5.23 8.67
CA ASN A 40 4.37 -3.88 9.15
C ASN A 40 5.52 -3.22 8.36
N LYS A 41 6.57 -3.96 7.98
CA LYS A 41 7.66 -3.44 7.14
C LYS A 41 7.18 -3.07 5.73
N ILE A 42 6.28 -3.87 5.13
CA ILE A 42 5.67 -3.54 3.84
C ILE A 42 4.86 -2.24 3.94
N SER A 43 4.06 -2.09 4.99
CA SER A 43 3.27 -0.86 5.18
C SER A 43 4.16 0.37 5.38
N GLN A 44 5.25 0.25 6.15
CA GLN A 44 6.25 1.31 6.29
C GLN A 44 6.88 1.69 4.94
N MET A 45 7.25 0.69 4.12
CA MET A 45 7.78 0.93 2.78
C MET A 45 6.76 1.69 1.91
N ARG A 46 5.48 1.31 1.92
CA ARG A 46 4.43 2.02 1.18
C ARG A 46 4.26 3.47 1.64
N ASN A 47 4.32 3.72 2.95
CA ASN A 47 4.24 5.08 3.51
C ASN A 47 5.41 5.94 3.04
N ASN A 48 6.64 5.38 3.09
CA ASN A 48 7.84 6.07 2.64
C ASN A 48 7.79 6.41 1.14
N LEU A 49 7.37 5.46 0.30
CA LEU A 49 7.26 5.66 -1.14
C LEU A 49 6.12 6.62 -1.51
N GLY A 50 5.02 6.62 -0.76
CA GLY A 50 3.91 7.56 -0.96
C GLY A 50 4.27 9.02 -0.61
N ARG A 51 5.33 9.26 0.16
CA ARG A 51 5.85 10.59 0.57
C ARG A 51 4.85 11.49 1.33
N SER A 52 3.69 10.97 1.74
CA SER A 52 2.60 11.76 2.33
C SER A 52 1.82 10.95 3.38
N GLY A 53 2.05 11.22 4.66
CA GLY A 53 1.26 10.64 5.76
C GLY A 53 1.21 9.11 5.80
N LEU A 54 0.18 8.60 6.49
CA LEU A 54 -0.12 7.16 6.56
C LEU A 54 -0.91 6.73 5.32
N LYS A 55 -0.35 5.78 4.55
CA LYS A 55 -0.95 5.18 3.34
C LYS A 55 -1.32 3.71 3.51
N ASP A 56 -0.79 3.10 4.55
CA ASP A 56 -1.02 1.72 4.92
C ASP A 56 -0.64 1.48 6.38
N GLU A 57 -1.28 0.47 6.94
CA GLU A 57 -1.03 -0.04 8.27
C GLU A 57 -0.92 -1.55 8.20
N GLY A 58 0.01 -2.11 8.98
CA GLY A 58 0.19 -3.57 8.99
C GLY A 58 -0.85 -4.27 9.86
N LEU A 59 -0.72 -5.60 9.96
CA LEU A 59 -1.76 -6.49 10.51
C LEU A 59 -2.11 -6.24 11.97
N LEU A 60 -1.14 -5.78 12.76
CA LEU A 60 -1.29 -5.49 14.17
C LEU A 60 -0.99 -4.02 14.40
N VAL A 61 -2.03 -3.27 14.76
CA VAL A 61 -1.90 -1.88 15.16
C VAL A 61 -2.03 -1.76 16.68
N PRO A 62 -1.34 -0.80 17.33
CA PRO A 62 -1.57 -0.51 18.75
C PRO A 62 -3.07 -0.31 19.01
N LYS A 63 -3.61 -0.79 20.14
CA LYS A 63 -5.05 -0.74 20.44
C LYS A 63 -5.68 0.64 20.22
N PHE A 64 -4.92 1.72 20.35
CA PHE A 64 -5.39 3.09 20.12
C PHE A 64 -5.67 3.42 18.64
N HIS A 65 -4.99 2.77 17.70
CA HIS A 65 -5.14 2.92 16.25
C HIS A 65 -6.01 1.82 15.62
N GLY A 66 -6.42 0.80 16.38
CA GLY A 66 -7.30 -0.27 15.89
C GLY A 66 -8.74 0.18 15.73
N THR A 67 -9.47 -0.47 14.81
CA THR A 67 -10.92 -0.30 14.65
C THR A 67 -11.62 -0.38 16.01
N GLU A 68 -12.42 0.66 16.30
CA GLU A 68 -13.17 0.85 17.56
C GLU A 68 -12.35 0.93 18.86
N ARG A 69 -11.01 1.06 18.80
CA ARG A 69 -10.11 0.99 19.97
C ARG A 69 -10.23 -0.31 20.80
N LYS A 70 -10.88 -1.33 20.26
CA LYS A 70 -11.22 -2.58 20.95
C LYS A 70 -10.43 -3.78 20.43
N ILE A 71 -10.00 -3.75 19.17
CA ILE A 71 -9.41 -4.90 18.48
C ILE A 71 -8.01 -4.52 17.96
N ARG A 72 -7.03 -5.44 18.12
CA ARG A 72 -5.64 -5.26 17.66
C ARG A 72 -5.43 -5.58 16.17
N GLY A 73 -6.36 -6.33 15.57
CA GLY A 73 -6.28 -6.80 14.20
C GLY A 73 -6.79 -5.75 13.21
N ASN A 74 -5.96 -5.43 12.23
CA ASN A 74 -6.28 -4.49 11.15
C ASN A 74 -6.62 -5.23 9.85
N VAL A 75 -7.77 -5.91 9.86
CA VAL A 75 -8.27 -6.67 8.70
C VAL A 75 -8.78 -5.72 7.60
N LEU A 76 -9.23 -4.52 7.97
CA LEU A 76 -9.59 -3.45 7.04
C LEU A 76 -8.65 -2.27 7.29
N ALA A 77 -7.59 -2.13 6.49
CA ALA A 77 -6.71 -0.97 6.59
C ALA A 77 -7.48 0.31 6.26
N GLY A 78 -7.78 1.06 7.30
CA GLY A 78 -8.38 2.38 7.24
C GLY A 78 -7.83 3.26 8.34
N ASN A 79 -8.11 4.54 8.26
CA ASN A 79 -7.80 5.47 9.34
C ASN A 79 -8.64 5.14 10.59
N GLU A 80 -8.53 5.97 11.64
CA GLU A 80 -9.29 5.81 12.89
C GLU A 80 -10.82 5.72 12.74
N TYR A 81 -11.34 6.09 11.56
CA TYR A 81 -12.76 5.99 11.18
C TYR A 81 -13.08 4.77 10.30
N SER A 82 -12.14 3.84 10.13
CA SER A 82 -12.24 2.68 9.22
C SER A 82 -12.47 3.05 7.75
N ILE A 83 -12.05 4.26 7.36
CA ILE A 83 -12.09 4.72 5.97
C ILE A 83 -10.75 4.37 5.32
N ALA A 84 -10.79 3.70 4.17
CA ALA A 84 -9.59 3.35 3.42
C ALA A 84 -8.72 4.59 3.15
N PHE A 85 -7.41 4.48 3.33
CA PHE A 85 -6.51 5.60 3.06
C PHE A 85 -6.63 6.04 1.61
N ASP A 86 -7.09 7.28 1.42
CA ASP A 86 -7.11 7.92 0.11
C ASP A 86 -5.67 8.05 -0.41
N ARG A 87 -5.50 7.62 -1.66
CA ARG A 87 -4.23 7.71 -2.37
C ARG A 87 -4.46 8.41 -3.69
N THR A 88 -3.64 9.42 -3.97
CA THR A 88 -3.64 10.05 -5.29
C THR A 88 -3.00 9.11 -6.31
N PRO A 89 -3.30 9.26 -7.62
CA PRO A 89 -2.65 8.46 -8.65
C PRO A 89 -1.12 8.53 -8.60
N GLU A 90 -0.54 9.69 -8.26
CA GLU A 90 0.90 9.88 -8.10
C GLU A 90 1.44 9.04 -6.95
N GLU A 91 0.77 9.05 -5.80
CA GLU A 91 1.15 8.23 -4.64
C GLU A 91 1.09 6.74 -4.97
N ILE A 92 0.09 6.31 -5.75
CA ILE A 92 0.01 4.93 -6.26
C ILE A 92 1.20 4.62 -7.17
N LEU A 93 1.51 5.49 -8.14
CA LEU A 93 2.60 5.29 -9.10
C LEU A 93 3.96 5.22 -8.40
N ARG A 94 4.24 6.12 -7.45
CA ARG A 94 5.46 6.09 -6.62
C ARG A 94 5.64 4.75 -5.89
N ILE A 95 4.55 4.21 -5.35
CA ILE A 95 4.55 2.92 -4.64
C ILE A 95 4.79 1.76 -5.62
N VAL A 96 4.05 1.68 -6.73
CA VAL A 96 4.13 0.53 -7.65
C VAL A 96 5.39 0.53 -8.52
N TYR A 97 5.98 1.71 -8.78
CA TYR A 97 7.29 1.83 -9.42
C TYR A 97 8.46 1.60 -8.45
N GLY A 98 8.22 1.69 -7.14
CA GLY A 98 9.19 1.34 -6.10
C GLY A 98 10.31 2.35 -5.87
N GLY A 99 10.45 3.37 -6.73
CA GLY A 99 11.47 4.42 -6.62
C GLY A 99 11.04 5.67 -5.86
N GLY A 100 9.76 5.77 -5.47
CA GLY A 100 9.25 6.98 -4.79
C GLY A 100 9.03 8.17 -5.74
N HIS A 101 9.05 7.92 -7.06
CA HIS A 101 8.82 8.92 -8.10
C HIS A 101 7.82 8.39 -9.14
N GLU A 102 6.76 9.14 -9.38
CA GLU A 102 5.61 8.80 -10.24
C GLU A 102 5.94 8.81 -11.74
N GLY A 103 7.01 9.51 -12.13
CA GLY A 103 7.47 9.60 -13.52
C GLY A 103 8.65 8.68 -13.86
N ILE A 104 9.17 7.89 -12.91
CA ILE A 104 10.30 6.97 -13.15
C ILE A 104 9.80 5.54 -12.95
N PRO A 105 9.54 4.79 -14.05
CA PRO A 105 9.17 3.39 -13.98
C PRO A 105 10.19 2.49 -13.28
N GLY A 106 9.72 1.34 -12.80
CA GLY A 106 10.50 0.39 -12.04
C GLY A 106 9.62 -0.64 -11.33
N GLY A 107 10.19 -1.38 -10.38
CA GLY A 107 9.43 -2.24 -9.46
C GLY A 107 8.46 -3.19 -10.18
N PHE A 108 7.17 -3.08 -9.86
CA PHE A 108 6.11 -3.93 -10.44
C PHE A 108 5.79 -3.58 -11.90
N PHE A 109 6.17 -2.40 -12.37
CA PHE A 109 5.97 -1.93 -13.74
C PHE A 109 7.28 -1.36 -14.30
N PRO A 110 8.26 -2.22 -14.65
CA PRO A 110 9.57 -1.78 -15.13
C PRO A 110 9.50 -0.86 -16.35
N ASN A 111 8.48 -1.04 -17.20
CA ASN A 111 8.26 -0.25 -18.42
C ASN A 111 7.17 0.82 -18.25
N GLY A 112 6.67 1.03 -17.03
CA GLY A 112 5.59 1.96 -16.73
C GLY A 112 4.20 1.34 -16.87
N ALA A 113 3.21 1.91 -16.19
CA ALA A 113 1.82 1.48 -16.30
C ALA A 113 1.18 2.03 -17.59
N ASN A 114 0.39 1.21 -18.28
CA ASN A 114 -0.18 1.53 -19.61
C ASN A 114 -1.53 2.27 -19.53
N GLY A 115 -1.65 3.27 -18.66
CA GLY A 115 -2.88 4.05 -18.47
C GLY A 115 -2.67 5.53 -18.75
N ARG A 116 -3.72 6.24 -19.16
CA ARG A 116 -3.65 7.69 -19.49
C ARG A 116 -3.00 8.52 -18.39
N ILE A 117 -3.33 8.26 -17.13
CA ILE A 117 -2.77 8.97 -15.97
C ILE A 117 -1.26 8.66 -15.82
N ALA A 118 -0.88 7.38 -15.87
CA ALA A 118 0.52 7.00 -15.79
C ALA A 118 1.35 7.60 -16.94
N GLY A 119 0.82 7.55 -18.17
CA GLY A 119 1.44 8.16 -19.35
C GLY A 119 1.70 9.67 -19.17
N SER A 120 0.76 10.42 -18.58
CA SER A 120 0.98 11.86 -18.34
C SER A 120 2.15 12.18 -17.40
N HIS A 121 2.57 11.25 -16.54
CA HIS A 121 3.73 11.45 -15.66
C HIS A 121 5.06 11.05 -16.29
N LEU A 122 5.06 10.27 -17.39
CA LEU A 122 6.29 9.83 -18.08
C LEU A 122 6.86 10.91 -19.01
N HIS A 123 6.01 11.82 -19.50
CA HIS A 123 6.39 12.82 -20.49
C HIS A 123 7.20 14.01 -19.94
N ASN A 124 7.38 14.11 -18.62
CA ASN A 124 8.17 15.19 -17.99
C ASN A 124 9.70 14.96 -18.03
N LEU A 125 10.18 13.83 -18.57
CA LEU A 125 11.62 13.54 -18.69
C LEU A 125 12.25 14.08 -19.97
N ILE A 126 11.46 14.60 -20.92
CA ILE A 126 11.98 15.07 -22.23
C ILE A 126 12.39 16.56 -22.21
N GLY A 127 12.12 17.31 -21.14
CA GLY A 127 12.40 18.76 -21.07
C GLY A 127 13.49 19.21 -20.09
N ALA A 128 14.27 18.29 -19.49
CA ALA A 128 15.24 18.61 -18.44
C ALA A 128 16.71 18.53 -18.91
N TRP A 129 16.96 18.37 -20.20
CA TRP A 129 18.29 18.34 -20.81
C TRP A 129 18.27 19.04 -22.18
N ASP A 130 17.95 20.33 -22.18
CA ASP A 130 18.31 21.27 -23.26
C ASP A 130 18.97 22.51 -22.64
#